data_AF-A0A4Q4VDT2-F1
#
_entry.id   AF-A0A4Q4VDT2-F1
#
_cell.length_a   1.000
_cell.length_b   1.000
_cell.length_c   1.000
_cell.angle_alpha   90.00
_cell.angle_beta   90.00
_cell.angle_gamma   90.00
#
_symmetry.space_group_name_H-M   'P 1'
#
loop_
_entity.id
_entity.type
_entity.pdbx_description
1 polymer ?
#
loop_
_entity_poly.entity_id
_entity_poly.type
_entity_poly.pdbx_seq_one_letter_code
_entity_poly.pdbx_strand_id
1 'polypeptide(L)'
;MELPEVTDEPKHYPDCCLSISRGLLDVLTDTFRTVAGTGLVLSIGSGSGLLEALLQSRWTAAATSSTAAFPRIEGVEVQASVNRYLPAAAVGTVKGTWEVSPHVRSDPAVAALLFAYPRSPALVSRYLRETEASAALWLGHRSDWPDFEPCFAGAPGFGGAVEVVGGRAAGLVEYEMMAVLRRRVSSENGEG
;
A
#
# COMPACT_ATOMS: atom_id res chain seq x y z
N MET A 1 20.78 3.91 0.16
CA MET A 1 20.90 4.32 1.57
C MET A 1 20.77 3.07 2.44
N GLU A 2 21.38 3.02 3.62
CA GLU A 2 21.19 1.88 4.54
C GLU A 2 19.80 1.96 5.18
N LEU A 3 19.14 0.80 5.34
CA LEU A 3 17.83 0.74 5.98
C LEU A 3 17.99 0.90 7.51
N PRO A 4 17.17 1.72 8.17
CA PRO A 4 17.26 1.90 9.60
C PRO A 4 16.79 0.65 10.36
N GLU A 5 17.29 0.47 11.58
CA GLU A 5 16.81 -0.58 12.47
C GLU A 5 15.38 -0.30 12.96
N VAL A 6 14.48 -1.24 12.65
CA VAL A 6 13.07 -1.20 13.06
C VAL A 6 12.87 -2.00 14.34
N THR A 7 12.19 -1.38 15.30
CA THR A 7 11.86 -1.92 16.62
C THR A 7 10.37 -2.28 16.75
N ASP A 8 9.98 -2.92 17.84
CA ASP A 8 8.57 -3.24 18.10
C ASP A 8 7.75 -1.99 18.45
N GLU A 9 8.39 -0.95 19.00
CA GLU A 9 7.76 0.34 19.25
C GLU A 9 7.59 1.13 17.95
N PRO A 10 6.35 1.56 17.60
CA PRO A 10 6.12 2.39 16.43
C PRO A 10 6.71 3.77 16.60
N LYS A 11 7.55 4.18 15.65
CA LYS A 11 8.22 5.49 15.67
C LYS A 11 8.25 6.13 14.29
N HIS A 12 8.29 7.46 14.30
CA HIS A 12 8.47 8.25 13.10
C HIS A 12 9.94 8.30 12.69
N TYR A 13 10.18 8.09 11.40
CA TYR A 13 11.50 8.23 10.81
C TYR A 13 11.51 9.53 9.99
N PRO A 14 12.65 10.26 9.91
CA PRO A 14 12.71 11.54 9.19
C PRO A 14 12.23 11.47 7.73
N ASP A 15 12.30 10.29 7.13
CA ASP A 15 12.00 10.06 5.72
C ASP A 15 10.65 9.36 5.47
N CYS A 16 9.80 9.19 6.49
CA CYS A 16 8.47 8.59 6.34
C CYS A 16 7.42 9.28 7.22
N CYS A 17 6.27 9.59 6.63
CA CYS A 17 5.16 10.24 7.35
C CYS A 17 4.43 9.28 8.32
N LEU A 18 4.50 7.98 8.04
CA LEU A 18 3.85 6.93 8.82
C LEU A 18 4.80 6.44 9.92
N SER A 19 4.27 6.19 11.11
CA SER A 19 5.05 5.49 12.13
C SER A 19 5.34 4.05 11.67
N ILE A 20 6.58 3.59 11.86
CA ILE A 20 6.99 2.23 11.43
C ILE A 20 7.43 1.43 12.66
N SER A 21 6.92 0.21 12.78
CA SER A 21 7.31 -0.81 13.75
C SER A 21 7.46 -2.17 13.08
N ARG A 22 8.06 -3.14 13.78
CA ARG A 22 8.07 -4.55 13.33
C ARG A 22 6.64 -5.08 13.19
N GLY A 23 5.76 -4.77 14.14
CA GLY A 23 4.36 -5.19 14.09
C GLY A 23 3.62 -4.68 12.85
N LEU A 24 3.88 -3.44 12.43
CA LEU A 24 3.30 -2.92 11.18
C LEU A 24 3.80 -3.69 9.97
N LEU A 25 5.12 -3.94 9.89
CA LEU A 25 5.70 -4.68 8.78
C LEU A 25 5.18 -6.13 8.73
N ASP A 26 4.92 -6.75 9.89
CA ASP A 26 4.30 -8.08 9.99
C ASP A 26 2.89 -8.06 9.42
N VAL A 27 2.04 -7.14 9.90
CA VAL A 27 0.65 -6.98 9.47
C VAL A 27 0.56 -6.69 7.97
N LEU A 28 1.37 -5.76 7.46
CA LEU A 28 1.41 -5.46 6.03
C LEU A 28 1.90 -6.65 5.21
N THR A 29 2.90 -7.38 5.68
CA THR A 29 3.42 -8.58 4.99
C THR A 29 2.34 -9.65 4.87
N ASP A 30 1.65 -9.97 5.96
CA ASP A 30 0.58 -10.97 5.95
C ASP A 30 -0.60 -10.53 5.09
N THR A 31 -0.93 -9.24 5.14
CA THR A 31 -2.01 -8.66 4.32
C THR A 31 -1.65 -8.76 2.84
N PHE A 32 -0.48 -8.26 2.42
CA PHE A 32 -0.06 -8.29 1.02
C PHE A 32 0.16 -9.70 0.48
N ARG A 33 0.67 -10.64 1.29
CA ARG A 33 0.73 -12.05 0.88
C ARG A 33 -0.67 -12.58 0.56
N THR A 34 -1.66 -12.23 1.36
CA THR A 34 -3.04 -12.71 1.20
C THR A 34 -3.73 -12.06 0.00
N VAL A 35 -3.55 -10.75 -0.21
CA VAL A 35 -4.31 -10.01 -1.23
C VAL A 35 -3.58 -9.86 -2.58
N ALA A 36 -2.25 -9.94 -2.59
CA ALA A 36 -1.45 -9.75 -3.79
C ALA A 36 -0.72 -11.02 -4.24
N GLY A 37 -0.52 -12.02 -3.37
CA GLY A 37 0.21 -13.24 -3.71
C GLY A 37 1.61 -12.92 -4.26
N THR A 38 1.88 -13.26 -5.53
CA THR A 38 3.11 -12.93 -6.27
C THR A 38 2.99 -11.70 -7.18
N GLY A 39 1.86 -11.01 -7.11
CA GLY A 39 1.58 -9.80 -7.88
C GLY A 39 2.43 -8.61 -7.46
N LEU A 40 2.06 -7.45 -8.01
CA LEU A 40 2.69 -6.16 -7.77
C LEU A 40 1.80 -5.32 -6.85
N VAL A 41 2.41 -4.82 -5.78
CA VAL A 41 1.87 -3.74 -4.94
C VAL A 41 2.35 -2.42 -5.52
N LEU A 42 1.43 -1.53 -5.86
CA LEU A 42 1.76 -0.18 -6.31
C LEU A 42 1.57 0.81 -5.15
N SER A 43 2.67 1.35 -4.63
CA SER A 43 2.66 2.31 -3.52
C SER A 43 2.61 3.74 -4.02
N ILE A 44 1.50 4.43 -3.77
CA ILE A 44 1.20 5.74 -4.35
C ILE A 44 1.66 6.85 -3.42
N GLY A 45 2.55 7.72 -3.92
CA GLY A 45 3.17 8.76 -3.10
C GLY A 45 4.23 8.17 -2.17
N SER A 46 5.08 7.28 -2.70
CA SER A 46 6.10 6.54 -1.94
C SER A 46 7.16 7.43 -1.27
N GLY A 47 7.26 8.70 -1.67
CA GLY A 47 8.18 9.66 -1.05
C GLY A 47 9.63 9.17 -1.13
N SER A 48 10.24 8.94 0.04
CA SER A 48 11.62 8.46 0.10
C SER A 48 11.79 6.99 -0.32
N GLY A 49 10.70 6.21 -0.34
CA GLY A 49 10.72 4.77 -0.55
C GLY A 49 11.07 3.94 0.69
N LEU A 50 11.12 4.55 1.89
CA LEU A 50 11.55 3.86 3.11
C LEU A 50 10.65 2.69 3.49
N LEU A 51 9.33 2.90 3.52
CA LEU A 51 8.36 1.85 3.90
C LEU A 51 8.44 0.67 2.91
N GLU A 52 8.50 0.98 1.62
CA GLU A 52 8.55 0.00 0.55
C GLU A 52 9.84 -0.82 0.59
N ALA A 53 10.98 -0.15 0.81
CA ALA A 53 12.26 -0.84 0.90
C ALA A 53 12.37 -1.73 2.15
N LEU A 54 11.77 -1.33 3.27
CA LEU A 54 11.67 -2.17 4.47
C LEU A 54 10.81 -3.42 4.21
N LEU A 55 9.66 -3.27 3.54
CA LEU A 55 8.81 -4.40 3.13
C LEU A 55 9.56 -5.33 2.17
N GLN A 56 10.22 -4.79 1.15
CA GLN A 56 10.97 -5.57 0.17
C GLN A 56 12.12 -6.35 0.81
N SER A 57 12.87 -5.72 1.72
CA SER A 57 13.94 -6.37 2.49
C SER A 57 13.39 -7.55 3.30
N ARG A 58 12.27 -7.32 4.00
CA ARG A 58 11.61 -8.36 4.79
C ARG A 58 11.11 -9.53 3.94
N TRP A 59 10.45 -9.25 2.81
CA TRP A 59 9.96 -10.28 1.91
C TRP A 59 11.08 -11.11 1.29
N THR A 60 12.18 -10.45 0.92
CA THR A 60 13.37 -11.12 0.38
C THR A 60 13.99 -12.05 1.43
N ALA A 61 14.18 -11.57 2.66
CA ALA A 61 14.69 -12.40 3.75
C ALA A 61 13.78 -13.60 4.02
N ALA A 62 12.46 -13.39 4.09
CA ALA A 62 11.50 -14.46 4.31
C ALA A 62 11.50 -15.50 3.17
N ALA A 63 11.58 -15.07 1.91
CA ALA A 63 11.66 -15.93 0.73
C ALA A 63 12.93 -16.82 0.70
N THR A 64 14.04 -16.39 1.33
CA THR A 64 15.23 -17.25 1.44
C THR A 64 15.07 -18.37 2.47
N SER A 65 14.17 -18.18 3.44
CA SER A 65 13.91 -19.13 4.53
C SER A 65 12.67 -20.01 4.31
N SER A 66 11.89 -19.75 3.27
CA SER A 66 10.58 -20.36 3.04
C SER A 66 10.29 -20.55 1.55
N THR A 67 9.48 -21.54 1.20
CA THR A 67 8.93 -21.67 -0.16
C THR A 67 7.75 -20.73 -0.42
N ALA A 68 7.37 -19.90 0.57
CA ALA A 68 6.31 -18.92 0.41
C ALA A 68 6.72 -17.84 -0.59
N ALA A 69 5.83 -17.57 -1.54
CA ALA A 69 6.02 -16.52 -2.51
C ALA A 69 5.50 -15.19 -1.96
N PHE A 70 6.24 -14.10 -2.22
CA PHE A 70 5.91 -12.75 -1.78
C PHE A 70 5.67 -11.85 -2.99
N PRO A 71 4.86 -10.79 -2.82
CA PRO A 71 4.63 -9.85 -3.90
C PRO A 71 5.87 -9.00 -4.14
N ARG A 72 5.86 -8.28 -5.25
CA ARG A 72 6.80 -7.19 -5.53
C ARG A 72 6.16 -5.87 -5.12
N ILE A 73 6.98 -4.85 -4.89
CA ILE A 73 6.49 -3.49 -4.63
C ILE A 73 7.18 -2.50 -5.56
N GLU A 74 6.39 -1.58 -6.11
CA GLU A 74 6.85 -0.43 -6.88
C GLU A 74 6.34 0.85 -6.22
N GLY A 75 7.25 1.80 -5.99
CA GLY A 75 6.90 3.13 -5.51
C GLY A 75 6.56 4.06 -6.67
N VAL A 76 5.48 4.82 -6.55
CA VAL A 76 5.10 5.89 -7.47
C VAL A 76 5.33 7.23 -6.78
N GLU A 77 6.07 8.12 -7.42
CA GLU A 77 6.35 9.47 -6.91
C GLU A 77 6.40 10.52 -8.04
N VAL A 78 6.22 11.79 -7.74
CA VAL A 78 6.31 12.87 -8.74
C VAL A 78 7.76 13.08 -9.19
N GLN A 79 8.71 12.96 -8.26
CA GLN A 79 10.12 13.23 -8.51
C GLN A 79 10.99 12.07 -8.03
N ALA A 80 11.69 11.43 -8.96
CA ALA A 80 12.58 10.31 -8.66
C ALA A 80 13.71 10.68 -7.67
N SER A 81 14.10 11.96 -7.59
CA SER A 81 15.12 12.46 -6.66
C SER A 81 14.69 12.43 -5.19
N VAL A 82 13.38 12.28 -4.90
CA VAL A 82 12.88 12.13 -3.53
C VAL A 82 13.20 10.73 -2.99
N ASN A 83 13.16 9.71 -3.86
CA ASN A 83 13.48 8.34 -3.48
C ASN A 83 14.95 8.20 -3.08
N ARG A 84 15.19 7.52 -1.96
CA ARG A 84 16.51 7.27 -1.37
C ARG A 84 16.80 5.80 -1.12
N TYR A 85 15.75 4.97 -1.03
CA TYR A 85 15.83 3.60 -0.56
C TYR A 85 15.53 2.57 -1.64
N LEU A 86 14.56 2.82 -2.53
CA LEU A 86 14.22 1.87 -3.59
C LEU A 86 15.25 1.90 -4.73
N PRO A 87 15.54 0.75 -5.38
CA PRO A 87 16.29 0.74 -6.63
C PRO A 87 15.50 1.46 -7.73
N ALA A 88 16.20 2.08 -8.69
CA ALA A 88 15.55 2.85 -9.77
C ALA A 88 14.52 2.04 -10.57
N ALA A 89 14.72 0.72 -10.71
CA ALA A 89 13.79 -0.18 -11.39
C ALA A 89 12.49 -0.45 -10.62
N ALA A 90 12.42 -0.09 -9.33
CA ALA A 90 11.23 -0.23 -8.48
C ALA A 90 10.57 1.13 -8.20
N VAL A 91 10.87 2.15 -9.01
CA VAL A 91 10.28 3.49 -8.89
C VAL A 91 9.70 3.94 -10.23
N GLY A 92 8.39 4.15 -10.24
CA GLY A 92 7.67 4.84 -11.30
C GLY A 92 7.51 6.33 -11.00
N THR A 93 7.50 7.18 -12.04
CA THR A 93 7.25 8.62 -11.87
C THR A 93 5.97 9.09 -12.54
N VAL A 94 5.27 10.02 -11.89
CA VAL A 94 4.14 10.77 -12.46
C VAL A 94 4.48 12.26 -12.56
N LYS A 95 3.77 13.01 -13.41
CA LYS A 95 3.99 14.43 -13.69
C LYS A 95 3.52 15.35 -12.57
N GLY A 96 2.68 14.86 -11.66
CA GLY A 96 2.14 15.68 -10.57
C GLY A 96 1.34 14.86 -9.57
N THR A 97 1.00 15.51 -8.45
CA THR A 97 0.31 14.88 -7.31
C THR A 97 -1.15 14.49 -7.59
N TRP A 98 -1.64 14.73 -8.80
CA TRP A 98 -3.01 14.46 -9.24
C TRP A 98 -3.08 13.38 -10.33
N GLU A 99 -1.94 12.96 -10.88
CA GLU A 99 -1.87 12.02 -11.98
C GLU A 99 -1.88 10.58 -11.47
N VAL A 100 -2.57 9.73 -12.19
CA VAL A 100 -2.64 8.30 -11.94
C VAL A 100 -1.52 7.62 -12.73
N SER A 101 -0.72 6.80 -12.06
CA SER A 101 0.34 6.02 -12.71
C SER A 101 -0.25 5.16 -13.84
N PRO A 102 0.31 5.21 -15.06
CA PRO A 102 -0.15 4.37 -16.18
C PRO A 102 -0.17 2.88 -15.84
N HIS A 103 0.76 2.42 -14.99
CA HIS A 103 0.88 1.02 -14.57
C HIS A 103 -0.39 0.50 -13.91
N VAL A 104 -1.18 1.36 -13.23
CA VAL A 104 -2.42 0.93 -12.58
C VAL A 104 -3.42 0.30 -13.55
N ARG A 105 -3.38 0.72 -14.83
CA ARG A 105 -4.24 0.22 -15.91
C ARG A 105 -3.53 -0.78 -16.80
N SER A 106 -2.25 -0.53 -17.11
CA SER A 106 -1.55 -1.26 -18.16
C SER A 106 -0.82 -2.51 -17.69
N ASP A 107 -0.50 -2.61 -16.39
CA ASP A 107 0.23 -3.76 -15.85
C ASP A 107 -0.75 -4.73 -15.17
N PRO A 108 -1.02 -5.91 -15.79
CA PRO A 108 -1.90 -6.91 -15.20
C PRO A 108 -1.32 -7.56 -13.93
N ALA A 109 -0.04 -7.32 -13.62
CA ALA A 109 0.54 -7.78 -12.37
C ALA A 109 0.09 -6.94 -11.17
N VAL A 110 -0.46 -5.72 -11.36
CA VAL A 110 -0.91 -4.87 -10.25
C VAL A 110 -2.08 -5.53 -9.52
N ALA A 111 -1.79 -6.05 -8.33
CA ALA A 111 -2.71 -6.83 -7.53
C ALA A 111 -3.24 -6.06 -6.31
N ALA A 112 -2.47 -5.09 -5.81
CA ALA A 112 -2.88 -4.25 -4.70
C ALA A 112 -2.34 -2.81 -4.83
N LEU A 113 -3.09 -1.87 -4.25
CA LEU A 113 -2.66 -0.48 -4.08
C LEU A 113 -2.33 -0.20 -2.62
N LEU A 114 -1.31 0.62 -2.39
CA LEU A 114 -0.94 1.12 -1.07
C LEU A 114 -0.97 2.66 -1.07
N PHE A 115 -1.75 3.23 -0.16
CA PHE A 115 -1.82 4.66 0.09
C PHE A 115 -1.37 4.94 1.53
N ALA A 116 -0.13 5.38 1.73
CA ALA A 116 0.38 5.81 3.03
C ALA A 116 0.39 7.34 3.10
N TYR A 117 -0.41 7.92 3.99
CA TYR A 117 -0.63 9.36 4.11
C TYR A 117 -0.92 10.06 2.76
N PRO A 118 -1.92 9.58 1.98
CA PRO A 118 -2.25 10.22 0.71
C PRO A 118 -2.70 11.67 0.93
N ARG A 119 -2.26 12.58 0.05
CA ARG A 119 -2.54 14.03 0.21
C ARG A 119 -3.97 14.45 -0.13
N SER A 120 -4.72 13.63 -0.86
CA SER A 120 -6.04 14.02 -1.34
C SER A 120 -6.97 12.83 -1.57
N PRO A 121 -8.21 12.87 -1.04
CA PRO A 121 -9.27 11.91 -1.36
C PRO A 121 -9.53 11.81 -2.87
N ALA A 122 -9.41 12.93 -3.60
CA ALA A 122 -9.64 12.94 -5.05
C ALA A 122 -8.62 12.08 -5.82
N LEU A 123 -7.38 11.99 -5.35
CA LEU A 123 -6.36 11.12 -5.95
C LEU A 123 -6.70 9.65 -5.71
N VAL A 124 -7.04 9.30 -4.47
CA VAL A 124 -7.45 7.93 -4.09
C VAL A 124 -8.63 7.46 -4.94
N SER A 125 -9.69 8.28 -5.04
CA SER A 125 -10.86 7.97 -5.88
C SER A 125 -10.52 7.74 -7.36
N ARG A 126 -9.52 8.44 -7.91
CA ARG A 126 -9.09 8.25 -9.30
C ARG A 126 -8.39 6.92 -9.48
N TYR A 127 -7.42 6.60 -8.62
CA TYR A 127 -6.73 5.31 -8.65
C TYR A 127 -7.73 4.14 -8.51
N LEU A 128 -8.67 4.24 -7.58
CA LEU A 128 -9.67 3.19 -7.35
C LEU A 128 -10.64 3.01 -8.52
N ARG A 129 -10.90 4.06 -9.31
CA ARG A 129 -11.74 3.98 -10.52
C ARG A 129 -11.00 3.32 -11.69
N GLU A 130 -9.68 3.47 -11.74
CA GLU A 130 -8.86 3.05 -12.87
C GLU A 130 -8.19 1.69 -12.66
N THR A 131 -8.10 1.22 -11.43
CA THR A 131 -7.43 -0.04 -11.11
C THR A 131 -8.33 -1.25 -11.34
N GLU A 132 -7.70 -2.38 -11.66
CA GLU A 132 -8.32 -3.72 -11.57
C GLU A 132 -7.80 -4.52 -10.35
N ALA A 133 -7.01 -3.89 -9.47
CA ALA A 133 -6.42 -4.51 -8.30
C ALA A 133 -7.47 -5.16 -7.40
N SER A 134 -7.08 -6.28 -6.79
CA SER A 134 -7.94 -7.04 -5.88
C SER A 134 -8.03 -6.41 -4.49
N ALA A 135 -7.11 -5.52 -4.14
CA ALA A 135 -7.14 -4.82 -2.87
C ALA A 135 -6.58 -3.39 -2.93
N ALA A 136 -7.03 -2.57 -1.98
CA ALA A 136 -6.45 -1.27 -1.69
C ALA A 136 -6.26 -1.13 -0.18
N LEU A 137 -5.10 -0.61 0.22
CA LEU A 137 -4.77 -0.32 1.61
C LEU A 137 -4.60 1.17 1.79
N TRP A 138 -5.14 1.70 2.89
CA TRP A 138 -4.96 3.07 3.31
C TRP A 138 -4.33 3.09 4.70
N LEU A 139 -3.30 3.90 4.89
CA LEU A 139 -2.70 4.18 6.18
C LEU A 139 -2.60 5.68 6.38
N GLY A 140 -2.95 6.17 7.56
CA GLY A 140 -2.91 7.60 7.86
C GLY A 140 -3.42 7.92 9.25
N HIS A 141 -3.54 9.21 9.53
CA HIS A 141 -4.07 9.69 10.80
C HIS A 141 -5.59 9.43 10.87
N ARG A 142 -6.08 8.92 11.99
CA ARG A 142 -7.48 8.51 12.16
C ARG A 142 -8.50 9.63 11.97
N SER A 143 -8.09 10.90 12.15
CA SER A 143 -8.96 12.06 11.89
C SER A 143 -9.25 12.27 10.42
N ASP A 144 -8.39 11.77 9.54
CA ASP A 144 -8.50 11.99 8.09
C ASP A 144 -9.41 10.92 7.47
N TRP A 145 -9.58 9.78 8.16
CA TRP A 145 -10.39 8.67 7.67
C TRP A 145 -11.79 9.05 7.19
N PRO A 146 -12.57 9.91 7.89
CA PRO A 146 -13.90 10.32 7.41
C PRO A 146 -13.89 11.00 6.02
N ASP A 147 -12.77 11.63 5.63
CA ASP A 147 -12.62 12.26 4.31
C ASP A 147 -12.25 11.24 3.22
N PHE A 148 -11.60 10.13 3.59
CA PHE A 148 -11.12 9.09 2.68
C PHE A 148 -12.07 7.90 2.55
N GLU A 149 -12.79 7.53 3.61
CA GLU A 149 -13.75 6.43 3.62
C GLU A 149 -14.73 6.46 2.43
N PRO A 150 -15.30 7.62 2.03
CA PRO A 150 -16.21 7.70 0.88
C PRO A 150 -15.55 7.33 -0.45
N CYS A 151 -14.24 7.56 -0.62
CA CYS A 151 -13.50 7.18 -1.82
C CYS A 151 -13.59 5.68 -2.09
N PHE A 152 -13.62 4.91 -1.00
CA PHE A 152 -13.56 3.47 -1.02
C PHE A 152 -14.94 2.83 -1.14
N ALA A 153 -15.92 3.32 -0.37
CA ALA A 153 -17.29 2.83 -0.43
C ALA A 153 -17.94 3.06 -1.81
N GLY A 154 -17.56 4.15 -2.50
CA GLY A 154 -18.05 4.49 -3.84
C GLY A 154 -17.24 3.89 -4.99
N ALA A 155 -16.17 3.14 -4.73
CA ALA A 155 -15.28 2.65 -5.78
C ALA A 155 -15.85 1.41 -6.50
N PRO A 156 -15.81 1.37 -7.85
CA PRO A 156 -16.21 0.19 -8.62
C PRO A 156 -15.49 -1.08 -8.17
N GLY A 157 -16.25 -2.16 -7.93
CA GLY A 157 -15.72 -3.44 -7.46
C GLY A 157 -15.40 -3.52 -5.96
N PHE A 158 -15.21 -2.39 -5.26
CA PHE A 158 -14.79 -2.35 -3.85
C PHE A 158 -15.93 -2.24 -2.83
N GLY A 159 -17.17 -2.52 -3.21
CA GLY A 159 -18.33 -2.44 -2.31
C GLY A 159 -18.37 -3.44 -1.13
N GLY A 160 -17.26 -4.12 -0.83
CA GLY A 160 -17.13 -5.03 0.33
C GLY A 160 -17.04 -4.28 1.67
N ALA A 161 -16.97 -5.04 2.76
CA ALA A 161 -16.71 -4.48 4.09
C ALA A 161 -15.28 -3.91 4.14
N VAL A 162 -15.14 -2.69 4.66
CA VAL A 162 -13.84 -2.11 4.99
C VAL A 162 -13.36 -2.74 6.30
N GLU A 163 -12.20 -3.38 6.27
CA GLU A 163 -11.55 -3.87 7.48
C GLU A 163 -10.67 -2.75 8.04
N VAL A 164 -11.11 -2.14 9.13
CA VAL A 164 -10.36 -1.09 9.83
C VAL A 164 -9.60 -1.70 11.00
N VAL A 165 -8.27 -1.53 10.99
CA VAL A 165 -7.36 -1.95 12.06
C VAL A 165 -6.69 -0.71 12.65
N GLY A 166 -7.10 -0.31 13.85
CA GLY A 166 -6.62 0.90 14.51
C GLY A 166 -5.35 0.71 15.33
N GLY A 167 -4.48 1.73 15.35
CA GLY A 167 -3.38 1.90 16.30
C GLY A 167 -2.50 0.67 16.49
N ARG A 168 -2.28 0.30 17.76
CA ARG A 168 -1.35 -0.78 18.15
C ARG A 168 -1.70 -2.15 17.55
N ALA A 169 -2.97 -2.41 17.23
CA ALA A 169 -3.37 -3.66 16.58
C ALA A 169 -2.82 -3.79 15.16
N ALA A 170 -2.60 -2.66 14.47
CA ALA A 170 -1.92 -2.61 13.18
C ALA A 170 -0.39 -2.38 13.33
N GLY A 171 0.14 -2.39 14.55
CA GLY A 171 1.52 -1.98 14.82
C GLY A 171 1.80 -0.49 14.61
N LEU A 172 0.76 0.35 14.66
CA LEU A 172 0.85 1.81 14.51
C LEU A 172 0.76 2.51 15.87
N VAL A 173 1.12 3.81 15.90
CA VAL A 173 0.77 4.72 17.00
C VAL A 173 -0.75 4.92 17.11
N GLU A 174 -1.26 5.29 18.28
CA GLU A 174 -2.70 5.29 18.59
C GLU A 174 -3.56 6.22 17.71
N TYR A 175 -2.95 7.29 17.19
CA TYR A 175 -3.64 8.23 16.31
C TYR A 175 -3.57 7.85 14.83
N GLU A 176 -2.86 6.78 14.48
CA GLU A 176 -2.80 6.21 13.13
C GLU A 176 -3.69 4.96 13.03
N MET A 177 -4.09 4.64 11.80
CA MET A 177 -4.88 3.45 11.50
C MET A 177 -4.57 2.92 10.11
N MET A 178 -4.96 1.67 9.89
CA MET A 178 -4.94 1.00 8.60
C MET A 178 -6.38 0.63 8.21
N ALA A 179 -6.74 0.85 6.95
CA ALA A 179 -7.95 0.31 6.35
C ALA A 179 -7.57 -0.60 5.18
N VAL A 180 -8.15 -1.79 5.15
CA VAL A 180 -7.96 -2.78 4.09
C VAL A 180 -9.27 -3.00 3.37
N LEU A 181 -9.23 -2.86 2.05
CA LEU A 181 -10.37 -3.12 1.19
C LEU A 181 -10.05 -4.20 0.19
N ARG A 182 -10.99 -5.12 0.04
CA ARG A 182 -10.91 -6.20 -0.93
C ARG A 182 -12.01 -6.00 -1.96
N ARG A 183 -11.63 -6.06 -3.23
CA ARG A 183 -12.55 -6.07 -4.35
C ARG A 183 -13.41 -7.34 -4.26
N ARG A 184 -14.71 -7.22 -4.49
CA ARG A 184 -15.59 -8.38 -4.59
C ARG A 184 -15.19 -9.16 -5.84
N VAL A 185 -14.90 -10.44 -5.68
CA VAL A 185 -14.82 -11.35 -6.82
C VAL A 185 -16.22 -11.40 -7.42
N SER A 186 -16.34 -11.09 -8.72
CA SER A 186 -17.58 -11.33 -9.45
C SER A 186 -17.93 -12.80 -9.26
N SER A 187 -19.01 -13.10 -8.55
CA SER A 187 -19.60 -14.43 -8.63
C SER A 187 -20.05 -14.58 -10.08
N GLU A 188 -19.34 -15.37 -10.88
CA GLU A 188 -19.91 -15.95 -12.09
C GLU A 188 -21.07 -16.84 -11.61
N ASN A 189 -22.25 -16.25 -11.49
CA ASN A 189 -23.48 -17.03 -11.37
C ASN A 189 -23.67 -17.70 -12.72
N GLY A 190 -23.31 -18.98 -12.77
CA GLY A 190 -23.79 -19.90 -13.76
C GLY A 190 -25.31 -20.04 -13.68
N GLU A 191 -25.91 -20.04 -14.85
CA GLU A 191 -27.15 -20.70 -15.28
C GLU A 191 -27.25 -20.29 -16.77
N GLY A 192 -27.23 -21.19 -17.75
CA GLY A 192 -27.97 -22.45 -17.82
C GLY A 192 -29.14 -22.21 -18.76
#